data_AF-A0A931T681-F1
#
_entry.id   AF-A0A931T681-F1
#
_cell.length_a   1.000
_cell.length_b   1.000
_cell.length_c   1.000
_cell.angle_alpha   90.00
_cell.angle_beta   90.00
_cell.angle_gamma   90.00
#
_symmetry.space_group_name_H-M   'P 1'
#
loop_
_entity.id
_entity.type
_entity.pdbx_description
1 polymer ?
#
loop_
_entity_poly.entity_id
_entity_poly.type
_entity_poly.pdbx_seq_one_letter_code
_entity_poly.pdbx_strand_id
1 'polypeptide(L)'
;MTRVPGLAPADAPVRWSADGTRLFVVRTEGALAKIRSVDPATGDVAGTATISPPESAGVLGISDVMLARDGKQYSASYVRNLSTLEISRDLF
;
A
#
# COMPACT_ATOMS: atom_id res chain seq x y z
N MET A 1 -1.08 6.73 23.31
CA MET A 1 -0.47 6.19 22.07
C MET A 1 0.71 7.07 21.71
N THR A 2 1.91 6.51 21.61
CA THR A 2 3.13 7.27 21.25
C THR A 2 3.20 7.42 19.73
N ARG A 3 3.35 8.65 19.24
CA ARG A 3 3.48 8.93 17.80
C ARG A 3 4.93 8.65 17.37
N VAL A 4 5.10 7.86 16.30
CA VAL A 4 6.42 7.67 15.68
C VAL A 4 6.65 8.79 14.66
N PRO A 5 7.77 9.51 14.70
CA PRO A 5 8.14 10.48 13.67
C PRO A 5 8.07 9.92 12.25
N GLY A 6 7.65 10.73 11.28
CA GLY A 6 7.56 10.33 9.86
C GLY A 6 6.40 9.39 9.50
N LEU A 7 5.67 8.85 10.48
CA LEU A 7 4.47 8.02 10.28
C LEU A 7 3.18 8.83 10.44
N ALA A 8 2.22 8.54 9.57
CA ALA A 8 0.85 9.01 9.65
C ALA A 8 -0.08 7.84 10.04
N PRO A 9 -1.28 8.13 10.57
CA PRO A 9 -2.23 7.09 10.99
C PRO A 9 -2.63 6.10 9.89
N ALA A 10 -2.62 6.53 8.63
CA ALA A 10 -2.98 5.70 7.48
C ALA A 10 -1.82 4.83 6.95
N ASP A 11 -0.63 4.92 7.54
CA ASP A 11 0.50 4.08 7.14
C ASP A 11 0.45 2.73 7.85
N ALA A 12 0.40 1.65 7.08
CA ALA A 12 0.50 0.30 7.59
C ALA A 12 1.98 -0.15 7.57
N PRO A 13 2.53 -0.70 8.67
CA PRO A 13 3.87 -1.27 8.66
C PRO A 13 3.89 -2.53 7.79
N VAL A 14 4.91 -2.63 6.92
CA VAL A 14 5.15 -3.82 6.08
C VAL A 14 6.23 -4.69 6.71
N ARG A 15 7.41 -4.11 6.94
CA ARG A 15 8.57 -4.79 7.53
C ARG A 15 9.70 -3.84 7.90
N TRP A 16 10.61 -4.29 8.75
CA TRP A 16 11.91 -3.65 8.95
C TRP A 16 12.88 -3.95 7.80
N SER A 17 13.81 -3.02 7.56
CA SER A 17 14.99 -3.24 6.71
C SER A 17 15.89 -4.32 7.31
N ALA A 18 16.74 -4.91 6.46
CA ALA A 18 17.59 -6.03 6.86
C ALA A 18 18.59 -5.69 7.99
N ASP A 19 19.01 -4.43 8.08
CA ASP A 19 19.88 -3.87 9.12
C ASP A 19 19.10 -3.35 10.35
N GLY A 20 17.76 -3.40 10.33
CA GLY A 20 16.89 -3.00 11.43
C GLY A 20 16.79 -1.49 11.67
N THR A 21 17.37 -0.67 10.79
CA THR A 21 17.43 0.79 11.00
C THR A 21 16.20 1.53 10.47
N ARG A 22 15.49 0.95 9.51
CA ARG A 22 14.38 1.60 8.80
C ARG A 22 13.14 0.72 8.78
N LEU A 23 11.97 1.35 8.87
CA LEU A 23 10.68 0.71 8.72
C LEU A 23 10.13 1.01 7.32
N PHE A 24 9.82 -0.04 6.57
CA PHE A 24 9.02 0.09 5.36
C PHE A 24 7.54 0.14 5.74
N VAL A 25 6.87 1.19 5.28
CA VAL A 25 5.43 1.38 5.47
C VAL A 25 4.75 1.53 4.12
N VAL A 26 3.48 1.13 4.07
CA VAL A 26 2.64 1.24 2.89
C VAL A 26 1.41 2.09 3.20
N ARG A 27 1.00 2.89 2.23
CA ARG A 27 -0.30 3.54 2.23
C ARG A 27 -1.04 3.17 0.95
N THR A 28 -2.23 2.61 1.06
CA THR A 28 -3.09 2.29 -0.06
C THR A 28 -4.13 3.40 -0.26
N GLU A 29 -4.30 3.85 -1.50
CA GLU A 29 -5.25 4.90 -1.89
C GLU A 29 -5.87 4.49 -3.24
N GLY A 30 -7.04 3.85 -3.18
CA GLY A 30 -7.69 3.28 -4.36
C GLY A 30 -6.77 2.27 -5.06
N ALA A 31 -6.52 2.48 -6.35
CA ALA A 31 -5.67 1.62 -7.18
C ALA A 31 -4.16 1.82 -6.98
N LEU A 32 -3.75 2.63 -6.02
CA LEU A 32 -2.34 2.93 -5.75
C LEU A 32 -1.91 2.41 -4.37
N ALA A 33 -0.66 1.97 -4.28
CA ALA A 33 0.02 1.76 -3.01
C ALA A 33 1.36 2.49 -3.00
N LYS A 34 1.57 3.38 -2.02
CA LYS A 34 2.83 4.10 -1.84
C LYS A 34 3.64 3.45 -0.72
N ILE A 35 4.77 2.85 -1.07
CA ILE A 35 5.75 2.34 -0.11
C ILE A 35 6.73 3.44 0.23
N ARG A 36 7.06 3.59 1.52
CA ARG A 36 8.09 4.50 2.02
C ARG A 36 9.01 3.78 2.99
N SER A 37 10.30 4.11 2.93
CA SER A 37 11.29 3.69 3.94
C SER A 37 11.53 4.86 4.90
N VAL A 38 11.17 4.67 6.17
CA VAL A 38 11.21 5.71 7.21
C VAL A 38 12.21 5.31 8.29
N ASP A 39 13.09 6.22 8.66
CA ASP A 39 13.84 6.12 9.91
C ASP A 39 12.89 6.48 11.07
N PRO A 40 12.53 5.55 11.96
CA PRO A 40 11.55 5.82 13.02
C PRO A 40 12.12 6.69 14.16
N ALA A 41 13.43 6.87 14.25
CA ALA A 41 14.06 7.73 15.26
C ALA A 41 14.01 9.21 14.84
N THR A 42 14.29 9.50 13.56
CA THR A 42 14.33 10.88 13.04
C THR A 42 13.07 11.29 12.28
N GLY A 43 12.34 10.32 11.72
CA GLY A 43 11.23 10.53 10.79
C GLY A 43 11.66 10.69 9.33
N ASP A 44 12.94 10.53 9.03
CA ASP A 44 13.48 10.75 7.69
C ASP A 44 13.02 9.69 6.69
N VAL A 45 12.56 10.15 5.52
CA VAL A 45 12.12 9.30 4.42
C VAL A 45 13.22 9.24 3.36
N ALA A 46 13.90 8.10 3.21
CA ALA A 46 14.99 7.98 2.21
C ALA A 46 14.54 7.43 0.86
N GLY A 47 13.37 6.79 0.79
CA GLY A 47 12.90 6.16 -0.44
C GLY A 47 11.39 6.09 -0.50
N THR A 48 10.85 6.32 -1.69
CA THR A 48 9.42 6.17 -1.99
C THR A 48 9.24 5.42 -3.31
N ALA A 49 8.34 4.45 -3.33
CA ALA A 49 7.91 3.75 -4.54
C ALA A 49 6.38 3.80 -4.61
N THR A 50 5.85 3.91 -5.83
CA THR A 50 4.40 3.83 -6.08
C THR A 50 4.13 2.58 -6.90
N ILE A 51 3.21 1.76 -6.41
CA ILE A 51 2.73 0.54 -7.06
C ILE A 51 1.33 0.83 -7.60
N SER A 52 1.09 0.39 -8.82
CA SER A 52 -0.23 0.38 -9.46
C SER A 52 -0.35 -0.83 -10.37
N PRO A 53 -1.56 -1.39 -10.55
CA PRO A 53 -1.79 -2.35 -11.62
C PRO A 53 -1.48 -1.71 -12.98
N PRO A 54 -1.08 -2.50 -14.00
CA PRO A 54 -0.83 -1.98 -15.35
C PRO A 54 -2.06 -1.30 -15.98
N GLU A 55 -3.25 -1.75 -15.61
CA GLU A 55 -4.55 -1.24 -16.05
C GLU A 55 -5.40 -0.93 -14.80
N SER A 56 -5.80 0.33 -14.64
CA SER A 56 -6.56 0.78 -13.46
C SER A 56 -8.08 0.64 -13.61
N ALA A 57 -8.59 0.44 -14.83
CA ALA A 57 -10.02 0.32 -15.08
C ALA A 57 -10.64 -0.83 -14.30
N GLY A 58 -11.68 -0.55 -13.49
CA GLY A 58 -12.36 -1.53 -12.66
C GLY A 58 -11.60 -1.95 -11.39
N VAL A 59 -10.42 -1.40 -11.11
CA VAL A 59 -9.68 -1.69 -9.87
C VAL A 59 -10.40 -1.03 -8.69
N LEU A 60 -10.76 -1.84 -7.70
CA LEU A 60 -11.43 -1.39 -6.48
C LEU A 60 -10.44 -1.02 -5.38
N GLY A 61 -9.26 -1.65 -5.38
CA GLY A 61 -8.18 -1.29 -4.47
C GLY A 61 -7.02 -2.27 -4.45
N ILE A 62 -5.88 -1.84 -3.92
CA ILE A 62 -4.79 -2.72 -3.50
C ILE A 62 -5.15 -3.34 -2.15
N SER A 63 -5.21 -4.67 -2.07
CA SER A 63 -5.61 -5.40 -0.86
C SER A 63 -4.43 -5.84 0.00
N ASP A 64 -3.26 -6.08 -0.60
CA ASP A 64 -2.06 -6.49 0.13
C ASP A 64 -0.79 -6.09 -0.64
N VAL A 65 0.29 -5.83 0.11
CA VAL A 65 1.61 -5.50 -0.41
C VAL A 65 2.67 -6.18 0.44
N MET A 66 3.43 -7.08 -0.16
CA MET A 66 4.61 -7.68 0.46
C MET A 66 5.87 -7.15 -0.20
N LEU A 67 6.89 -6.89 0.63
CA LEU A 67 8.19 -6.40 0.19
C LEU A 67 9.25 -7.47 0.46
N ALA A 68 10.18 -7.68 -0.47
CA ALA A 68 11.34 -8.54 -0.25
C ALA A 68 12.25 -8.01 0.87
N ARG A 69 13.11 -8.88 1.42
CA ARG A 69 13.97 -8.54 2.57
C ARG A 69 14.90 -7.36 2.30
N ASP A 70 15.37 -7.22 1.07
CA ASP A 70 16.27 -6.15 0.64
C ASP A 70 15.54 -4.87 0.19
N GLY A 71 14.20 -4.89 0.17
CA GLY A 71 13.38 -3.77 -0.27
C GLY A 71 13.38 -3.52 -1.78
N LYS A 72 14.00 -4.38 -2.60
CA LYS A 72 14.17 -4.15 -4.04
C LYS A 72 13.06 -4.75 -4.90
N GLN A 73 12.34 -5.72 -4.36
CA GLN A 73 11.23 -6.41 -5.04
C GLN A 73 9.98 -6.36 -4.18
N TYR A 74 8.82 -6.39 -4.83
CA TYR A 74 7.52 -6.43 -4.18
C TYR A 74 6.58 -7.41 -4.87
N SER A 75 5.59 -7.89 -4.12
CA SER A 75 4.36 -8.47 -4.67
C SER A 75 3.17 -7.66 -4.14
N ALA A 76 2.15 -7.49 -4.98
CA ALA A 76 0.94 -6.77 -4.60
C ALA A 76 -0.29 -7.52 -5.10
N SER A 77 -1.30 -7.59 -4.24
CA SER A 77 -2.63 -8.11 -4.60
C SER A 77 -3.58 -6.94 -4.76
N TYR A 78 -4.47 -7.02 -5.75
CA TYR A 78 -5.49 -6.00 -5.97
C TYR A 78 -6.82 -6.64 -6.38
N VAL A 79 -7.91 -5.96 -6.05
CA VAL A 79 -9.26 -6.39 -6.40
C VAL A 79 -9.69 -5.61 -7.65
N ARG A 80 -10.18 -6.33 -8.66
CA ARG A 80 -10.67 -5.74 -9.91
C ARG A 80 -12.03 -6.31 -10.28
N ASN A 81 -12.99 -5.42 -10.52
CA ASN A 81 -14.27 -5.74 -11.12
C ASN A 81 -14.13 -5.67 -12.65
N LEU A 82 -14.36 -6.81 -13.32
CA LEU A 82 -14.29 -6.92 -14.78
C LEU A 82 -15.65 -6.75 -15.44
N SER A 83 -16.72 -7.12 -14.75
CA SER A 83 -18.08 -7.04 -15.24
C SER A 83 -19.06 -7.08 -14.07
N THR A 84 -20.19 -6.43 -14.26
CA THR A 84 -21.31 -6.52 -13.32
C THR A 84 -22.58 -6.72 -14.13
N LEU A 85 -23.30 -7.78 -13.82
CA LEU A 85 -24.60 -8.06 -14.41
C LEU A 85 -25.66 -7.59 -13.42
N GLU A 86 -26.39 -6.55 -13.78
CA GLU A 86 -27.42 -5.95 -12.94
C GLU A 86 -28.81 -6.39 -13.40
N ILE A 87 -29.72 -6.57 -12.44
CA ILE A 87 -31.15 -6.74 -12.71
C ILE A 87 -31.90 -5.49 -12.24
N SER A 88 -32.68 -4.89 -13.13
CA SER A 88 -33.65 -3.86 -12.76
C SER A 88 -35.05 -4.44 -12.85
N ARG A 89 -35.88 -4.11 -11.86
CA ARG A 89 -37.30 -4.45 -11.82
C ARG A 89 -38.02 -3.37 -11.02
N ASP A 90 -39.31 -3.20 -11.27
CA ASP A 90 -40.11 -2.26 -10.50
C ASP A 90 -40.21 -2.72 -9.04
N LEU A 91 -40.06 -1.75 -8.13
CA LEU A 91 -40.52 -1.87 -6.77
C LEU A 91 -41.99 -1.44 -6.81
N PHE A 92 -42.89 -2.44 -6.80
CA PHE A 92 -44.36 -2.36 -6.89
C PHE A 92 -44.93 -2.30 -8.32
#